data_AF-A0A921BDY1-F1
#
_entry.id   AF-A0A921BDY1-F1
#
_cell.length_a   1.000
_cell.length_b   1.000
_cell.length_c   1.000
_cell.angle_alpha   90.00
_cell.angle_beta   90.00
_cell.angle_gamma   90.00
#
_symmetry.space_group_name_H-M   'P 1'
#
loop_
_entity.id
_entity.type
_entity.pdbx_description
1 polymer ?
#
loop_
_entity_poly.entity_id
_entity_poly.type
_entity_poly.pdbx_seq_one_letter_code
_entity_poly.pdbx_strand_id
1 'polypeptide(L)'
;MVIVSAVAMPLLYLLGSNVLFFVIGVFVVYYCYGTLLSVFAATAADFYGTKHLGVNYGLLFLAWGIAGLVSAQLSGFVVDTFGDYRLAFFGATMLSLISLGALSMTKPPQVSESGPA
;
A
#
# COMPACT_ATOMS: atom_id res chain seq x y z
N MET A 1 0.16 -3.83 -7.83
CA MET A 1 0.54 -3.78 -6.40
C MET A 1 -0.66 -3.94 -5.47
N VAL A 2 -1.67 -3.06 -5.46
CA VAL A 2 -2.83 -3.21 -4.54
C VAL A 2 -3.61 -4.53 -4.72
N ILE A 3 -3.86 -4.95 -5.96
CA ILE A 3 -4.51 -6.25 -6.25
C ILE A 3 -3.67 -7.43 -5.76
N VAL A 4 -2.34 -7.34 -5.94
CA VAL A 4 -1.41 -8.38 -5.47
C VAL A 4 -1.44 -8.46 -3.95
N SER A 5 -1.44 -7.32 -3.25
CA SER A 5 -1.57 -7.28 -1.79
C SER A 5 -2.92 -7.84 -1.31
N ALA A 6 -4.03 -7.52 -2.00
CA ALA A 6 -5.36 -8.00 -1.65
C ALA A 6 -5.49 -9.54 -1.77
N VAL A 7 -4.77 -10.16 -2.71
CA VAL A 7 -4.75 -11.62 -2.89
C VAL A 7 -3.69 -12.30 -2.00
N ALA A 8 -2.53 -11.67 -1.83
CA ALA A 8 -1.42 -12.25 -1.09
C ALA A 8 -1.68 -12.35 0.42
N MET A 9 -2.40 -11.40 1.02
CA MET A 9 -2.71 -11.42 2.46
C MET A 9 -3.53 -12.64 2.90
N PRO A 10 -4.68 -12.98 2.27
CA PRO A 10 -5.42 -14.19 2.63
C PRO A 10 -4.66 -15.47 2.23
N LEU A 11 -3.86 -15.43 1.15
CA LEU A 11 -3.07 -16.57 0.70
C LEU A 11 -1.93 -16.90 1.68
N LEU A 12 -1.25 -15.89 2.24
CA LEU A 12 -0.22 -16.06 3.27
C LEU A 12 -0.78 -16.68 4.55
N TYR A 13 -2.00 -16.31 4.93
CA TYR A 13 -2.67 -16.93 6.08
C TYR A 13 -3.01 -18.40 5.83
N LEU A 14 -3.53 -18.74 4.65
CA LEU A 14 -3.95 -20.10 4.30
C LEU A 14 -2.78 -21.06 4.01
N LEU A 15 -1.71 -20.56 3.39
CA LEU A 15 -0.53 -21.37 3.02
C LEU A 15 0.64 -21.25 4.01
N GLY A 16 0.46 -20.52 5.11
CA GLY A 16 1.48 -20.31 6.14
C GLY A 16 1.98 -21.59 6.83
N SER A 17 1.30 -22.73 6.63
CA SER A 17 1.73 -24.04 7.14
C SER A 17 2.97 -24.59 6.43
N ASN A 18 3.28 -24.13 5.21
CA ASN A 18 4.44 -24.55 4.44
C ASN A 18 5.43 -23.39 4.28
N VAL A 19 6.61 -23.54 4.89
CA VAL A 19 7.68 -22.52 4.92
C VAL A 19 8.05 -22.03 3.51
N LEU A 20 8.13 -22.93 2.53
CA LEU A 20 8.49 -22.58 1.15
C LEU A 20 7.47 -21.62 0.50
N PHE A 21 6.18 -21.91 0.63
CA PHE A 21 5.11 -21.07 0.07
C PHE A 21 5.00 -19.73 0.82
N PHE A 22 5.23 -19.74 2.13
CA PHE A 22 5.28 -18.53 2.93
C PHE A 22 6.40 -17.59 2.48
N VAL A 23 7.62 -18.09 2.30
CA VAL A 23 8.77 -17.29 1.86
C VAL A 23 8.55 -16.68 0.48
N ILE A 24 8.02 -17.47 -0.47
CA ILE A 24 7.69 -16.97 -1.82
C ILE A 24 6.61 -15.88 -1.75
N GLY A 25 5.56 -16.10 -0.95
CA GLY A 25 4.49 -15.11 -0.76
C GLY A 25 5.00 -13.80 -0.17
N VAL A 26 5.86 -13.87 0.86
CA VAL A 26 6.49 -12.69 1.47
C VAL A 26 7.36 -11.95 0.44
N PHE A 27 8.12 -12.67 -0.38
CA PHE A 27 8.95 -12.07 -1.42
C PHE A 27 8.11 -11.28 -2.43
N VAL A 28 6.98 -11.84 -2.90
CA VAL A 28 6.07 -11.16 -3.84
C VAL A 28 5.47 -9.90 -3.22
N VAL A 29 5.07 -9.96 -1.94
CA VAL A 29 4.53 -8.80 -1.22
C VAL A 29 5.59 -7.71 -1.07
N TYR A 30 6.81 -8.06 -0.65
CA TYR A 30 7.91 -7.11 -0.49
C TYR A 30 8.37 -6.51 -1.82
N TYR A 31 8.37 -7.29 -2.89
CA TYR A 31 8.63 -6.77 -4.23
C TYR A 31 7.61 -5.71 -4.63
N CYS A 32 6.31 -5.98 -4.43
CA CYS A 32 5.25 -5.00 -4.68
C CYS A 32 5.40 -3.74 -3.80
N TYR A 33 5.78 -3.93 -2.54
CA TYR A 33 6.01 -2.84 -1.60
C TYR A 33 7.17 -1.93 -2.05
N GLY A 34 8.27 -2.50 -2.56
CA GLY A 34 9.39 -1.73 -3.09
C GLY A 34 9.02 -0.86 -4.31
N THR A 35 8.16 -1.37 -5.19
CA THR A 35 7.70 -0.61 -6.37
C THR A 35 6.75 0.54 -6.03
N LEU A 36 6.06 0.49 -4.88
CA LEU A 36 5.05 1.47 -4.47
C LEU A 36 5.63 2.87 -4.26
N LEU A 37 6.79 2.98 -3.60
CA LEU A 37 7.42 4.26 -3.30
C LEU A 37 7.81 5.03 -4.58
N SER A 38 8.31 4.31 -5.59
CA SER A 38 8.64 4.91 -6.88
C SER A 38 7.39 5.37 -7.62
N VAL A 39 6.31 4.57 -7.60
CA VAL A 39 5.04 4.95 -8.22
C VAL A 39 4.41 6.16 -7.55
N PHE A 40 4.46 6.27 -6.22
CA PHE A 40 3.94 7.44 -5.51
C PHE A 40 4.70 8.72 -5.82
N ALA A 41 6.03 8.67 -5.92
CA ALA A 41 6.83 9.83 -6.31
C ALA A 41 6.51 10.29 -7.74
N ALA A 42 6.42 9.35 -8.69
CA ALA A 42 6.05 9.65 -10.07
C ALA A 42 4.62 10.21 -10.17
N THR A 43 3.65 9.58 -9.50
CA THR A 43 2.25 10.03 -9.50
C THR A 43 2.11 11.42 -8.86
N ALA A 44 2.85 11.71 -7.78
CA ALA A 44 2.85 13.03 -7.18
C ALA A 44 3.43 14.11 -8.12
N ALA A 45 4.44 13.76 -8.92
CA ALA A 45 4.98 14.64 -9.94
C ALA A 45 3.97 14.88 -11.08
N ASP A 46 3.25 13.85 -11.50
CA ASP A 46 2.26 13.94 -12.58
C ASP A 46 1.03 14.78 -12.17
N PHE A 47 0.57 14.67 -10.92
CA PHE A 47 -0.61 15.40 -10.42
C PHE A 47 -0.33 16.83 -9.99
N TYR A 48 0.80 17.10 -9.35
CA TYR A 48 1.08 18.39 -8.72
C TYR A 48 2.25 19.16 -9.36
N GLY A 49 2.90 18.57 -10.37
CA GLY A 49 4.08 19.12 -11.02
C GLY A 49 5.35 19.00 -10.17
N THR A 50 6.50 19.25 -10.79
CA THR A 50 7.83 19.07 -10.17
C THR A 50 8.26 20.23 -9.28
N LYS A 51 7.62 21.41 -9.41
CA LYS A 51 8.02 22.66 -8.73
C LYS A 51 8.02 22.57 -7.20
N HIS A 52 7.07 21.83 -6.62
CA HIS A 52 6.95 21.61 -5.17
C HIS A 52 6.96 20.11 -4.79
N LEU A 53 7.62 19.28 -5.61
CA LEU A 53 7.58 17.82 -5.48
C LEU A 53 8.01 17.33 -4.10
N GLY A 54 9.06 17.91 -3.52
CA GLY A 54 9.56 17.52 -2.20
C GLY A 54 8.54 17.70 -1.07
N VAL A 55 7.74 18.77 -1.11
CA VAL A 55 6.70 19.04 -0.10
C VAL A 55 5.50 18.12 -0.30
N ASN A 56 5.05 17.96 -1.55
CA ASN A 56 3.89 17.11 -1.86
C ASN A 56 4.18 15.63 -1.59
N TYR A 57 5.35 15.14 -2.01
CA TYR A 57 5.79 13.78 -1.70
C TYR A 57 6.10 13.62 -0.21
N GLY A 58 6.67 14.63 0.44
CA GLY A 58 6.89 14.64 1.89
C GLY A 58 5.61 14.46 2.69
N LEU A 59 4.50 15.08 2.27
CA LEU A 59 3.20 14.90 2.90
C LEU A 59 2.64 13.48 2.72
N LEU A 60 2.81 12.90 1.53
CA LEU A 60 2.45 11.50 1.27
C LEU A 60 3.29 10.54 2.14
N PHE A 61 4.57 10.83 2.30
CA PHE A 61 5.47 10.04 3.14
C PHE A 61 5.15 10.19 4.64
N LEU A 62 4.67 11.36 5.07
CA LEU A 62 4.16 11.58 6.42
C LEU A 62 2.93 10.71 6.70
N ALA A 63 1.98 10.65 5.77
CA ALA A 63 0.82 9.76 5.88
C ALA A 63 1.24 8.28 5.99
N TRP A 64 2.25 7.87 5.21
CA TRP A 64 2.83 6.53 5.32
C TRP A 64 3.47 6.29 6.71
N GLY A 65 4.21 7.26 7.25
CA GLY A 65 4.79 7.16 8.60
C GLY A 65 3.74 7.02 9.71
N ILE A 66 2.67 7.81 9.65
CA ILE A 66 1.55 7.72 10.60
C ILE A 66 0.87 6.35 10.49
N ALA A 67 0.64 5.86 9.27
CA ALA A 67 0.07 4.53 9.07
C ALA A 67 0.93 3.43 9.69
N GLY A 68 2.27 3.54 9.63
CA GLY A 68 3.19 2.63 10.30
C GLY A 68 3.01 2.59 11.82
N LEU A 69 2.91 3.76 12.46
CA LEU A 69 2.71 3.86 13.91
C LEU A 69 1.36 3.29 14.36
N VAL A 70 0.29 3.63 13.63
CA VAL A 70 -1.08 3.19 13.97
C VAL A 70 -1.27 1.69 13.71
N SER A 71 -0.75 1.18 12.58
CA SER A 71 -0.92 -0.23 12.20
C SER A 71 -0.18 -1.18 13.15
N ALA A 72 1.02 -0.83 13.61
CA ALA A 72 1.75 -1.64 14.58
C ALA A 72 0.95 -1.81 15.89
N GLN A 73 0.46 -0.71 16.45
CA GLN A 73 -0.32 -0.73 17.68
C GLN A 73 -1.65 -1.48 17.52
N LEU A 74 -2.33 -1.27 16.39
CA LEU A 74 -3.58 -1.97 16.09
C LEU A 74 -3.36 -3.47 15.90
N SER A 75 -2.27 -3.86 15.24
CA SER A 75 -1.94 -5.28 15.02
C SER A 75 -1.62 -6.01 16.32
N GLY A 76 -0.89 -5.39 17.24
CA GLY A 76 -0.61 -5.93 18.57
C GLY A 76 -1.90 -6.10 19.38
N PHE A 77 -2.72 -5.05 19.46
CA PHE A 77 -3.99 -5.11 20.18
C PHE A 77 -4.94 -6.21 19.68
N VAL A 78 -5.02 -6.40 18.36
CA VAL A 78 -5.86 -7.44 17.74
C VAL A 78 -5.36 -8.84 18.10
N VAL A 79 -4.04 -9.07 18.06
CA VAL A 79 -3.46 -10.37 18.41
C VAL A 79 -3.59 -10.64 19.91
N ASP A 80 -3.37 -9.64 20.75
CA ASP A 80 -3.47 -9.75 22.21
C ASP A 80 -4.92 -10.03 22.68
N THR A 81 -5.92 -9.48 21.97
CA THR A 81 -7.33 -9.61 22.34
C THR A 81 -7.96 -10.91 21.80
N PHE A 82 -7.62 -11.32 20.57
CA PHE A 82 -8.27 -12.44 19.89
C PHE A 82 -7.41 -13.70 19.79
N GLY A 83 -6.11 -13.62 20.06
CA GLY A 83 -5.19 -14.75 20.01
C GLY A 83 -4.94 -15.33 18.62
N ASP A 84 -5.42 -14.69 17.55
CA ASP A 84 -5.30 -15.16 16.17
C ASP A 84 -4.97 -14.01 15.21
N TYR A 85 -4.11 -14.29 14.23
CA TYR A 85 -3.70 -13.35 13.18
C TYR A 85 -4.74 -13.17 12.07
N ARG A 86 -5.83 -13.97 12.07
CA ARG A 86 -6.93 -13.85 11.09
C ARG A 86 -7.39 -12.41 10.88
N LEU A 87 -7.68 -11.71 11.97
CA LEU A 87 -8.19 -10.34 11.90
C LEU A 87 -7.16 -9.36 11.32
N ALA A 88 -5.86 -9.57 11.57
CA ALA A 88 -4.81 -8.75 10.98
C ALA A 88 -4.72 -8.96 9.45
N PHE A 89 -4.76 -10.20 8.98
CA PHE A 89 -4.72 -10.52 7.54
C PHE A 89 -6.00 -10.10 6.79
N PHE A 90 -7.18 -10.36 7.36
CA PHE A 90 -8.46 -9.93 6.77
C PHE A 90 -8.64 -8.40 6.85
N GLY A 91 -8.18 -7.76 7.92
CA GLY A 91 -8.15 -6.31 8.04
C GLY A 91 -7.28 -5.65 6.97
N ALA A 92 -6.07 -6.18 6.74
CA ALA A 92 -5.19 -5.73 5.66
C ALA A 92 -5.81 -5.93 4.26
N THR A 93 -6.57 -7.01 4.08
CA THR A 93 -7.31 -7.29 2.84
C THR A 93 -8.40 -6.24 2.61
N MET A 94 -9.22 -5.94 3.63
CA MET A 94 -10.25 -4.90 3.55
C MET A 94 -9.65 -3.52 3.24
N LEU A 95 -8.55 -3.16 3.89
CA LEU A 95 -7.87 -1.90 3.64
C LEU A 95 -7.33 -1.81 2.21
N SER A 96 -6.83 -2.93 1.67
CA SER A 96 -6.39 -3.02 0.28
C SER A 96 -7.56 -2.87 -0.71
N LEU A 97 -8.73 -3.42 -0.40
CA LEU A 97 -9.94 -3.24 -1.23
C LEU A 97 -10.44 -1.79 -1.21
N ILE A 98 -10.42 -1.12 -0.05
CA ILE A 98 -10.75 0.31 0.04
C ILE A 98 -9.78 1.14 -0.79
N SER A 99 -8.48 0.85 -0.71
CA SER A 99 -7.46 1.50 -1.53
C SER A 99 -7.70 1.27 -3.03
N LEU A 100 -8.09 0.06 -3.43
CA LEU A 100 -8.43 -0.26 -4.81
C LEU A 100 -9.64 0.56 -5.30
N GLY A 101 -10.67 0.69 -4.45
CA GLY A 101 -11.82 1.55 -4.72
C GLY A 101 -11.43 3.02 -4.89
N ALA A 102 -10.63 3.56 -3.98
CA ALA A 102 -10.14 4.93 -4.07
C ALA A 102 -9.32 5.17 -5.35
N LEU A 103 -8.41 4.25 -5.70
CA LEU A 103 -7.61 4.32 -6.92
C LEU A 103 -8.45 4.23 -8.20
N SER A 104 -9.56 3.49 -8.17
CA SER A 104 -10.47 3.40 -9.32
C SER A 104 -11.25 4.70 -9.57
N MET A 105 -11.42 5.52 -8.53
CA MET A 105 -12.11 6.81 -8.62
C MET A 105 -11.18 7.97 -8.98
N THR A 106 -9.88 7.87 -8.68
CA THR A 106 -8.89 8.87 -9.06
C THR A 106 -8.63 8.85 -10.56
N LYS A 107 -9.10 9.88 -11.27
CA LYS A 107 -8.78 10.09 -12.70
C LYS A 107 -7.36 10.64 -12.86
N PRO A 108 -6.59 10.19 -13.88
CA PRO A 108 -5.34 10.84 -14.24
C PRO A 108 -5.57 12.33 -14.54
N PRO A 109 -4.69 13.22 -14.08
CA PRO A 109 -4.76 14.64 -14.39
C PRO A 109 -4.63 14.81 -15.90
N GLN A 110 -5.52 15.59 -16.52
CA GLN A 110 -5.37 15.93 -17.93
C GLN A 110 -4.14 16.84 -18.04
N VAL A 111 -3.06 16.31 -18.61
CA VAL A 111 -1.87 17.09 -18.94
C VAL A 111 -2.31 18.12 -19.99
N SER A 112 -2.57 19.36 -19.57
CA SER A 112 -2.63 20.49 -20.49
C SER A 112 -1.21 20.73 -20.97
N GLU A 113 -0.87 20.11 -22.09
CA GLU A 113 0.34 20.37 -22.85
C GLU A 113 0.28 21.81 -23.39
N SER A 114 0.58 22.80 -22.54
CA SER A 114 0.90 24.15 -23.01
C SER A 114 2.35 24.12 -23.47
N GLY A 115 2.53 23.76 -24.74
CA GLY A 115 3.82 23.80 -25.43
C GLY A 115 4.48 25.18 -25.39
N PRO A 116 5.81 25.24 -25.58
CA PRO A 116 6.56 26.49 -25.58
C PRO A 116 6.16 27.36 -26.79
N ALA A 117 5.79 28.61 -26.54
CA ALA A 117 5.77 29.70 -27.51
C ALA A 117 6.74 30.79 -27.03
#